data_AF-D6ZEQ4-F1
#
_entry.id   AF-D6ZEQ4-F1
#
_cell.length_a   1.000
_cell.length_b   1.000
_cell.length_c   1.000
_cell.angle_alpha   90.00
_cell.angle_beta   90.00
_cell.angle_gamma   90.00
#
_symmetry.space_group_name_H-M   'P 1'
#
loop_
_entity.id
_entity.type
_entity.pdbx_description
1 polymer ?
#
loop_
_entity_poly.entity_id
_entity_poly.type
_entity_poly.pdbx_seq_one_letter_code
_entity_poly.pdbx_strand_id
1 'polypeptide(L)'
;MTTTSNTADPGCFLAPPPGLLGPHCQGVVSARAEIGSREALRELLKPNLQNRARVVRAARRLKGREDVVAGAERHMLRLIRSSQSSATIGPVQAARFAEALRERGVRDRLISATVEAALASGAHDQGSGAHRLWLRLAPMLPDDSRAEAALLLALDSYARGKGAAARIALEVALAVNPAHELAQLLEACLFTGVRPDALGVLIQP
;
A
#
# COMPACT_ATOMS: atom_id res chain seq x y z
N MET A 1 70.45 -20.17 1.59
CA MET A 1 69.81 -20.99 0.54
C MET A 1 68.41 -21.34 1.04
N THR A 2 67.30 -21.03 0.38
CA THR A 2 67.07 -20.32 -0.89
C THR A 2 65.66 -19.71 -0.85
N THR A 3 65.45 -18.55 -1.46
CA THR A 3 64.12 -18.05 -1.91
C THR A 3 63.52 -19.07 -2.90
N THR A 4 62.25 -19.16 -3.30
CA THR A 4 61.21 -18.19 -3.72
C THR A 4 59.95 -19.07 -3.96
N SER A 5 58.67 -18.67 -4.00
CA SER A 5 58.02 -17.37 -4.19
C SER A 5 56.61 -17.37 -3.54
N ASN A 6 55.92 -16.23 -3.57
CA ASN A 6 54.46 -16.13 -3.48
C ASN A 6 53.96 -15.47 -4.78
N THR A 7 53.02 -16.08 -5.50
CA THR A 7 52.34 -15.46 -6.63
C THR A 7 50.84 -15.58 -6.42
N ALA A 8 50.19 -14.46 -6.12
CA ALA A 8 48.75 -14.39 -5.96
C ALA A 8 48.05 -14.31 -7.32
N ASP A 9 46.96 -15.06 -7.47
CA ASP A 9 46.10 -15.05 -8.66
C ASP A 9 44.82 -14.24 -8.34
N PRO A 10 44.62 -13.03 -8.92
CA PRO A 10 43.48 -12.18 -8.61
C PRO A 10 42.33 -12.42 -9.60
N GLY A 11 41.46 -13.41 -9.35
CA GLY A 11 40.32 -13.67 -10.24
C GLY A 11 39.23 -14.61 -9.77
N CYS A 12 39.55 -15.61 -8.95
CA CYS A 12 38.56 -16.62 -8.54
C CYS A 12 37.90 -16.31 -7.19
N PHE A 13 36.76 -15.61 -7.23
CA PHE A 13 35.78 -15.65 -6.14
C PHE A 13 35.16 -17.06 -6.08
N LEU A 14 35.81 -17.99 -5.37
CA LEU A 14 35.12 -19.18 -4.88
C LEU A 14 34.00 -18.71 -3.95
N ALA A 15 32.77 -19.08 -4.28
CA ALA A 15 31.66 -18.91 -3.36
C ALA A 15 31.96 -19.70 -2.06
N PRO A 16 31.87 -19.09 -0.87
CA PRO A 16 32.12 -19.80 0.37
C PRO A 16 31.05 -20.90 0.56
N PRO A 17 31.42 -22.07 1.13
CA PRO A 17 30.47 -23.15 1.37
C PRO A 17 29.33 -22.71 2.29
N PRO A 18 28.10 -23.20 2.09
CA PRO A 18 26.93 -22.79 2.87
C PRO A 18 27.05 -23.28 4.31
N GLY A 19 27.25 -22.34 5.24
CA GLY A 19 27.34 -22.63 6.68
C GLY A 19 28.12 -21.62 7.52
N LEU A 20 28.82 -20.66 6.90
CA LEU A 20 29.75 -19.76 7.60
C LEU A 20 29.49 -18.26 7.35
N LEU A 21 28.21 -17.88 7.23
CA LEU A 21 27.76 -16.48 7.18
C LEU A 21 27.08 -16.10 8.49
N GLY A 22 27.69 -15.17 9.22
CA GLY A 22 27.14 -14.64 10.47
C GLY A 22 25.84 -13.84 10.27
N PRO A 23 25.13 -13.49 11.37
CA PRO A 23 23.77 -12.93 11.34
C PRO A 23 23.64 -11.62 10.55
N HIS A 24 24.74 -10.90 10.30
CA HIS A 24 24.73 -9.65 9.52
C HIS A 24 24.38 -9.83 8.03
N CYS A 25 24.52 -11.04 7.45
CA CYS A 25 24.18 -11.28 6.05
C CYS A 25 22.69 -11.56 5.81
N GLN A 26 21.90 -11.80 6.87
CA GLN A 26 20.51 -12.25 6.76
C GLN A 26 19.59 -11.19 6.13
N GLY A 27 19.89 -9.89 6.32
CA GLY A 27 19.13 -8.78 5.73
C GLY A 27 19.25 -8.63 4.21
N VAL A 28 20.33 -9.13 3.58
CA VAL A 28 20.51 -9.02 2.12
C VAL A 28 19.60 -10.01 1.37
N VAL A 29 19.30 -11.15 1.99
CA VAL A 29 18.32 -12.12 1.46
C VAL A 29 16.89 -11.56 1.58
N SER A 30 16.57 -10.89 2.69
CA SER A 30 15.31 -10.15 2.86
C SER A 30 15.13 -9.06 1.80
N ALA A 31 16.18 -8.29 1.52
CA ALA A 31 16.14 -7.21 0.53
C ALA A 31 15.83 -7.72 -0.88
N ARG A 32 16.36 -8.89 -1.29
CA ARG A 32 16.04 -9.49 -2.60
C ARG A 32 14.60 -9.98 -2.69
N ALA A 33 14.02 -10.52 -1.62
CA ALA A 33 12.60 -10.88 -1.57
C ALA A 33 11.69 -9.63 -1.60
N GLU A 34 12.09 -8.55 -0.93
CA GLU A 34 11.36 -7.29 -0.96
C GLU A 34 11.37 -6.61 -2.33
N ILE A 35 12.48 -6.66 -3.10
CA ILE A 35 12.55 -6.04 -4.43
C ILE A 35 11.48 -6.62 -5.37
N GLY A 36 11.31 -7.94 -5.39
CA GLY A 36 10.23 -8.59 -6.15
C GLY A 36 8.83 -8.19 -5.68
N SER A 37 8.62 -8.01 -4.37
CA SER A 37 7.35 -7.51 -3.82
C SER A 37 7.07 -6.05 -4.19
N ARG A 38 8.11 -5.20 -4.20
CA ARG A 38 8.05 -3.78 -4.57
C ARG A 38 7.70 -3.58 -6.04
N GLU A 39 8.36 -4.30 -6.94
CA GLU A 39 8.12 -4.20 -8.38
C GLU A 39 6.74 -4.78 -8.77
N ALA A 40 6.36 -5.91 -8.18
CA ALA A 40 5.00 -6.46 -8.34
C ALA A 40 3.92 -5.49 -7.84
N LEU A 41 4.13 -4.82 -6.69
CA LEU A 41 3.19 -3.81 -6.19
C LEU A 41 3.08 -2.61 -7.13
N ARG A 42 4.21 -2.11 -7.66
CA ARG A 42 4.20 -1.02 -8.66
C ARG A 42 3.42 -1.42 -9.91
N GLU A 43 3.55 -2.65 -10.39
CA GLU A 43 2.79 -3.17 -11.53
C GLU A 43 1.28 -3.20 -11.24
N LEU A 44 0.89 -3.71 -10.07
CA LEU A 44 -0.52 -3.77 -9.63
C LEU A 44 -1.18 -2.39 -9.47
N LEU A 45 -0.41 -1.35 -9.15
CA LEU A 45 -0.90 0.02 -8.98
C LEU A 45 -0.89 0.87 -10.25
N LYS A 46 -0.43 0.34 -11.39
CA LYS A 46 -0.52 1.03 -12.69
C LYS A 46 -1.98 1.35 -13.05
N PRO A 47 -2.28 2.53 -13.59
CA PRO A 47 -3.66 2.95 -13.87
C PRO A 47 -4.27 2.10 -14.99
N ASN A 48 -5.36 1.39 -14.67
CA ASN A 48 -6.11 0.61 -15.66
C ASN A 48 -7.08 1.54 -16.42
N LEU A 49 -6.61 2.12 -17.53
CA LEU A 49 -7.36 3.11 -18.31
C LEU A 49 -8.76 2.64 -18.74
N GLN A 50 -8.92 1.36 -19.09
CA GLN A 50 -10.21 0.80 -19.50
C GLN A 50 -11.21 0.76 -18.34
N ASN A 51 -10.79 0.31 -17.16
CA ASN A 51 -11.63 0.33 -15.97
C ASN A 51 -11.92 1.76 -15.50
N ARG A 52 -10.91 2.64 -15.51
CA ARG A 52 -11.08 4.07 -15.19
C ARG A 52 -12.14 4.74 -16.07
N ALA A 53 -12.11 4.53 -17.40
CA ALA A 53 -13.12 5.07 -18.31
C ALA A 53 -14.54 4.55 -18.00
N ARG A 54 -14.68 3.27 -17.63
CA ARG A 54 -15.97 2.66 -17.22
C ARG A 54 -16.46 3.23 -15.89
N VAL A 55 -15.56 3.44 -14.92
CA VAL A 55 -15.87 4.06 -13.61
C VAL A 55 -16.31 5.51 -13.78
N VAL A 56 -15.58 6.33 -14.56
CA VAL A 56 -15.97 7.73 -14.85
C VAL A 56 -17.34 7.81 -15.53
N ARG A 57 -17.63 6.92 -16.49
CA ARG A 57 -18.96 6.86 -17.14
C ARG A 57 -20.08 6.48 -16.16
N ALA A 58 -19.80 5.62 -15.17
CA ALA A 58 -20.76 5.26 -14.15
C ALA A 58 -20.95 6.36 -13.09
N ALA A 59 -19.87 7.02 -12.64
CA ALA A 59 -19.90 8.11 -11.66
C ALA A 59 -20.77 9.30 -12.14
N ARG A 60 -20.67 9.66 -13.43
CA ARG A 60 -21.54 10.67 -14.07
C ARG A 60 -23.04 10.38 -13.94
N ARG A 61 -23.46 9.13 -13.71
CA ARG A 61 -24.86 8.71 -13.52
C ARG A 61 -25.29 8.66 -12.04
N LEU A 62 -24.35 8.83 -11.12
CA LEU A 62 -24.54 8.70 -9.67
C LEU A 62 -24.37 10.02 -8.91
N LYS A 63 -23.78 11.04 -9.56
CA LYS A 63 -23.54 12.37 -8.99
C LYS A 63 -24.80 12.96 -8.35
N GLY A 64 -24.68 13.46 -7.12
CA GLY A 64 -25.77 14.12 -6.39
C GLY A 64 -26.74 13.17 -5.65
N ARG A 65 -26.36 11.91 -5.42
CA ARG A 65 -27.18 10.93 -4.70
C ARG A 65 -26.57 10.56 -3.34
N GLU A 66 -27.14 11.08 -2.26
CA GLU A 66 -26.71 10.80 -0.88
C GLU A 66 -26.87 9.32 -0.49
N ASP A 67 -27.94 8.66 -0.97
CA ASP A 67 -28.20 7.25 -0.71
C ASP A 67 -27.08 6.33 -1.25
N VAL A 68 -26.43 6.76 -2.34
CA VAL A 68 -25.27 6.08 -2.93
C VAL A 68 -24.05 6.17 -2.01
N VAL A 69 -23.79 7.33 -1.41
CA VAL A 69 -22.65 7.55 -0.50
C VAL A 69 -22.79 6.70 0.77
N ALA A 70 -23.93 6.79 1.47
CA ALA A 70 -24.16 6.03 2.70
C ALA A 70 -24.23 4.50 2.45
N GLY A 71 -24.66 4.07 1.26
CA GLY A 71 -24.58 2.67 0.84
C GLY A 71 -23.14 2.21 0.53
N ALA A 72 -22.34 3.06 -0.11
CA ALA A 72 -20.95 2.81 -0.46
C ALA A 72 -20.03 2.72 0.76
N GLU A 73 -20.14 3.67 1.71
CA GLU A 73 -19.37 3.66 2.96
C GLU A 73 -19.58 2.36 3.73
N ARG A 74 -20.85 2.02 4.04
CA ARG A 74 -21.20 0.77 4.75
C ARG A 74 -20.71 -0.48 4.03
N HIS A 75 -20.62 -0.45 2.70
CA HIS A 75 -20.06 -1.55 1.93
C HIS A 75 -18.52 -1.62 2.04
N MET A 76 -17.80 -0.50 1.93
CA MET A 76 -16.33 -0.47 2.15
C MET A 76 -15.96 -0.91 3.57
N LEU A 77 -16.65 -0.40 4.59
CA LEU A 77 -16.41 -0.78 5.98
C LEU A 77 -16.65 -2.27 6.26
N ARG A 78 -17.59 -2.92 5.55
CA ARG A 78 -17.77 -4.39 5.62
C ARG A 78 -16.64 -5.14 4.91
N LEU A 79 -16.14 -4.63 3.78
CA LEU A 79 -15.02 -5.24 3.06
C LEU A 79 -13.72 -5.15 3.86
N ILE A 80 -13.44 -3.99 4.49
CA ILE A 80 -12.31 -3.77 5.41
C ILE A 80 -12.30 -4.79 6.55
N ARG A 81 -13.45 -4.98 7.20
CA ARG A 81 -13.63 -5.92 8.33
C ARG A 81 -13.65 -7.39 7.94
N SER A 82 -13.72 -7.72 6.65
CA SER A 82 -13.83 -9.10 6.18
C SER A 82 -12.47 -9.70 5.82
N SER A 83 -12.08 -10.79 6.48
CA SER A 83 -10.79 -11.48 6.26
C SER A 83 -10.72 -12.27 4.95
N GLN A 84 -11.87 -12.68 4.39
CA GLN A 84 -11.95 -13.59 3.23
C GLN A 84 -12.50 -12.95 1.94
N SER A 85 -12.67 -11.62 1.86
CA SER A 85 -13.34 -11.04 0.68
C SER A 85 -12.52 -11.13 -0.60
N SER A 86 -12.93 -12.04 -1.48
CA SER A 86 -12.57 -12.06 -2.89
C SER A 86 -13.61 -11.33 -3.77
N ALA A 87 -14.44 -10.45 -3.19
CA ALA A 87 -15.54 -9.80 -3.91
C ALA A 87 -15.03 -9.02 -5.14
N THR A 88 -15.52 -9.39 -6.33
CA THR A 88 -15.20 -8.71 -7.59
C THR A 88 -15.87 -7.34 -7.62
N ILE A 89 -15.07 -6.27 -7.66
CA ILE A 89 -15.58 -4.90 -7.69
C ILE A 89 -15.85 -4.53 -9.15
N GLY A 90 -17.13 -4.47 -9.54
CA GLY A 90 -17.55 -3.99 -10.86
C GLY A 90 -17.40 -2.46 -10.98
N PRO A 91 -17.35 -1.90 -12.22
CA PRO A 91 -17.12 -0.47 -12.44
C PRO A 91 -18.22 0.43 -11.86
N VAL A 92 -19.46 -0.04 -11.78
CA VAL A 92 -20.56 0.69 -11.12
C VAL A 92 -20.32 0.78 -9.62
N GLN A 93 -19.86 -0.30 -8.98
CA GLN A 93 -19.59 -0.31 -7.55
C GLN A 93 -18.33 0.51 -7.20
N ALA A 94 -17.28 0.42 -8.03
CA ALA A 94 -16.11 1.30 -7.93
C ALA A 94 -16.48 2.79 -8.11
N ALA A 95 -17.44 3.13 -8.97
CA ALA A 95 -17.93 4.51 -9.09
C ALA A 95 -18.67 4.98 -7.83
N ARG A 96 -19.48 4.12 -7.19
CA ARG A 96 -20.10 4.44 -5.89
C ARG A 96 -19.04 4.69 -4.80
N PHE A 97 -17.97 3.90 -4.79
CA PHE A 97 -16.84 4.11 -3.88
C PHE A 97 -16.07 5.40 -4.22
N ALA A 98 -15.90 5.73 -5.50
CA ALA A 98 -15.27 6.97 -5.95
C ALA A 98 -15.99 8.22 -5.42
N GLU A 99 -17.32 8.27 -5.56
CA GLU A 99 -18.15 9.36 -5.03
C GLU A 99 -18.06 9.42 -3.49
N ALA A 100 -18.15 8.28 -2.79
CA ALA A 100 -18.06 8.26 -1.33
C ALA A 100 -16.69 8.71 -0.80
N LEU A 101 -15.59 8.44 -1.51
CA LEU A 101 -14.25 8.93 -1.17
C LEU A 101 -14.09 10.45 -1.33
N ARG A 102 -15.03 11.16 -1.98
CA ARG A 102 -15.01 12.64 -2.02
C ARG A 102 -15.43 13.26 -0.69
N GLU A 103 -16.25 12.57 0.09
CA GLU A 103 -16.76 13.08 1.37
C GLU A 103 -15.69 12.96 2.47
N ARG A 104 -15.33 14.10 3.08
CA ARG A 104 -14.32 14.17 4.15
C ARG A 104 -14.66 13.21 5.30
N GLY A 105 -15.87 13.32 5.85
CA GLY A 105 -16.31 12.47 6.96
C GLY A 105 -16.43 10.98 6.60
N VAL A 106 -16.42 10.59 5.32
CA VAL A 106 -16.29 9.19 4.90
C VAL A 106 -14.82 8.78 4.87
N ARG A 107 -13.92 9.62 4.32
CA ARG A 107 -12.47 9.39 4.35
C ARG A 107 -11.96 9.19 5.77
N ASP A 108 -12.33 10.05 6.72
CA ASP A 108 -11.85 9.99 8.10
C ASP A 108 -12.23 8.65 8.78
N ARG A 109 -13.48 8.18 8.58
CA ARG A 109 -13.94 6.86 9.05
C ARG A 109 -13.25 5.69 8.35
N LEU A 110 -12.92 5.83 7.06
CA LEU A 110 -12.16 4.81 6.32
C LEU A 110 -10.69 4.77 6.73
N ILE A 111 -10.08 5.90 7.11
CA ILE A 111 -8.73 5.99 7.68
C ILE A 111 -8.68 5.20 8.99
N SER A 112 -9.57 5.50 9.95
CA SER A 112 -9.63 4.79 11.24
C SER A 112 -9.79 3.28 11.04
N ALA A 113 -10.82 2.87 10.28
CA ALA A 113 -11.09 1.46 10.03
C ALA A 113 -9.95 0.74 9.27
N THR A 114 -9.19 1.46 8.44
CA THR A 114 -8.02 0.91 7.73
C THR A 114 -6.85 0.69 8.69
N VAL A 115 -6.56 1.65 9.58
CA VAL A 115 -5.50 1.52 10.59
C VAL A 115 -5.86 0.44 11.62
N GLU A 116 -7.11 0.41 12.12
CA GLU A 116 -7.62 -0.65 13.00
C GLU A 116 -7.47 -2.05 12.38
N ALA A 117 -7.92 -2.24 11.13
CA ALA A 117 -7.81 -3.52 10.44
C ALA A 117 -6.35 -3.92 10.14
N ALA A 118 -5.48 -2.94 9.92
CA ALA A 118 -4.04 -3.15 9.73
C ALA A 118 -3.34 -3.58 11.02
N LEU A 119 -3.66 -2.95 12.17
CA LEU A 119 -3.14 -3.32 13.49
C LEU A 119 -3.70 -4.66 14.00
N ALA A 120 -4.97 -4.96 13.70
CA ALA A 120 -5.58 -6.25 14.01
C ALA A 120 -5.03 -7.41 13.17
N SER A 121 -4.50 -7.14 11.97
CA SER A 121 -3.76 -8.12 11.18
C SER A 121 -2.31 -8.21 11.65
N GLY A 122 -1.88 -9.39 12.12
CA GLY A 122 -0.48 -9.59 12.51
C GLY A 122 0.49 -9.32 11.36
N ALA A 123 1.73 -8.90 11.67
CA ALA A 123 2.73 -8.48 10.68
C ALA A 123 3.00 -9.53 9.56
N HIS A 124 2.81 -10.81 9.87
CA HIS A 124 2.99 -11.94 8.96
C HIS A 124 1.77 -12.27 8.08
N ASP A 125 0.63 -11.56 8.23
CA ASP A 125 -0.53 -11.77 7.35
C ASP A 125 -0.26 -11.24 5.93
N GLN A 126 -0.79 -11.99 4.96
CA GLN A 126 -0.70 -11.72 3.54
C GLN A 126 -1.55 -10.49 3.13
N GLY A 127 -2.49 -10.07 3.98
CA GLY A 127 -3.06 -8.72 3.93
C GLY A 127 -4.47 -8.65 4.47
N SER A 128 -4.71 -7.59 5.28
CA SER A 128 -6.00 -7.21 5.83
C SER A 128 -7.08 -7.05 4.75
N GLY A 129 -8.35 -7.03 5.16
CA GLY A 129 -9.46 -6.71 4.25
C GLY A 129 -9.31 -5.32 3.62
N ALA A 130 -8.74 -4.36 4.36
CA ALA A 130 -8.39 -3.03 3.86
C ALA A 130 -7.32 -3.09 2.77
N HIS A 131 -6.21 -3.81 3.00
CA HIS A 131 -5.13 -3.98 2.03
C HIS A 131 -5.65 -4.45 0.66
N ARG A 132 -6.48 -5.50 0.67
CA ARG A 132 -7.05 -6.11 -0.54
C ARG A 132 -8.04 -5.18 -1.24
N LEU A 133 -8.81 -4.40 -0.48
CA LEU A 133 -9.73 -3.39 -1.02
C LEU A 133 -8.97 -2.28 -1.73
N TRP A 134 -8.00 -1.66 -1.06
CA TRP A 134 -7.28 -0.50 -1.59
C TRP A 134 -6.36 -0.86 -2.76
N LEU A 135 -5.68 -2.01 -2.70
CA LEU A 135 -4.88 -2.55 -3.80
C LEU A 135 -5.72 -2.81 -5.06
N ARG A 136 -6.99 -3.19 -4.91
CA ARG A 136 -7.93 -3.39 -6.03
C ARG A 136 -8.51 -2.09 -6.57
N LEU A 137 -8.73 -1.08 -5.71
CA LEU A 137 -9.36 0.18 -6.10
C LEU A 137 -8.39 1.20 -6.71
N ALA A 138 -7.19 1.35 -6.17
CA ALA A 138 -6.19 2.32 -6.64
C ALA A 138 -5.93 2.29 -8.18
N PRO A 139 -5.79 1.13 -8.86
CA PRO A 139 -5.63 1.12 -10.33
C PRO A 139 -6.93 1.38 -11.10
N MET A 140 -8.11 1.23 -10.49
CA MET A 140 -9.42 1.34 -11.14
C MET A 140 -10.06 2.73 -11.06
N LEU A 141 -9.70 3.53 -10.06
CA LEU A 141 -10.36 4.81 -9.75
C LEU A 141 -9.84 5.98 -10.62
N PRO A 142 -10.68 7.02 -10.84
CA PRO A 142 -10.22 8.30 -11.42
C PRO A 142 -9.27 9.02 -10.45
N ASP A 143 -8.52 10.01 -10.95
CA ASP A 143 -7.36 10.58 -10.26
C ASP A 143 -7.64 11.06 -8.82
N ASP A 144 -8.62 11.94 -8.58
CA ASP A 144 -9.00 12.39 -7.22
C ASP A 144 -9.14 11.22 -6.23
N SER A 145 -10.01 10.24 -6.55
CA SER A 145 -10.31 9.09 -5.68
C SER A 145 -9.19 8.05 -5.69
N ARG A 146 -8.30 8.05 -6.69
CA ARG A 146 -7.12 7.18 -6.78
C ARG A 146 -6.04 7.63 -5.81
N ALA A 147 -5.84 8.94 -5.63
CA ALA A 147 -4.92 9.45 -4.61
C ALA A 147 -5.35 8.98 -3.21
N GLU A 148 -6.65 9.07 -2.89
CA GLU A 148 -7.21 8.60 -1.61
C GLU A 148 -7.04 7.08 -1.41
N ALA A 149 -7.37 6.27 -2.42
CA ALA A 149 -7.20 4.81 -2.33
C ALA A 149 -5.72 4.39 -2.21
N ALA A 150 -4.81 5.11 -2.87
CA ALA A 150 -3.37 4.88 -2.74
C ALA A 150 -2.84 5.30 -1.36
N LEU A 151 -3.31 6.42 -0.79
CA LEU A 151 -2.99 6.82 0.58
C LEU A 151 -3.49 5.81 1.62
N LEU A 152 -4.73 5.32 1.47
CA LEU A 152 -5.28 4.31 2.38
C LEU A 152 -4.51 2.98 2.31
N LEU A 153 -4.03 2.59 1.12
CA LEU A 153 -3.10 1.46 0.96
C LEU A 153 -1.74 1.72 1.64
N ALA A 154 -1.25 2.97 1.59
CA ALA A 154 -0.03 3.36 2.26
C ALA A 154 -0.15 3.30 3.79
N LEU A 155 -1.24 3.81 4.35
CA LEU A 155 -1.55 3.75 5.79
C LEU A 155 -1.64 2.31 6.30
N ASP A 156 -2.38 1.43 5.61
CA ASP A 156 -2.45 0.01 5.95
C ASP A 156 -1.07 -0.69 5.86
N SER A 157 -0.25 -0.33 4.88
CA SER A 157 1.09 -0.90 4.73
C SER A 157 2.06 -0.38 5.80
N TYR A 158 1.94 0.90 6.16
CA TYR A 158 2.74 1.56 7.19
C TYR A 158 2.42 1.01 8.58
N ALA A 159 1.13 0.91 8.93
CA ALA A 159 0.67 0.38 10.21
C ALA A 159 1.13 -1.08 10.46
N ARG A 160 1.23 -1.89 9.39
CA ARG A 160 1.80 -3.26 9.43
C ARG A 160 3.33 -3.32 9.37
N GLY A 161 4.03 -2.18 9.42
CA GLY A 161 5.49 -2.09 9.32
C GLY A 161 6.06 -2.37 7.92
N LYS A 162 5.23 -2.53 6.89
CA LYS A 162 5.64 -2.82 5.50
C LYS A 162 6.02 -1.52 4.77
N GLY A 163 6.99 -0.79 5.32
CA GLY A 163 7.38 0.56 4.87
C GLY A 163 7.77 0.68 3.40
N ALA A 164 8.32 -0.39 2.82
CA ALA A 164 8.57 -0.49 1.38
C ALA A 164 7.30 -0.37 0.53
N ALA A 165 6.24 -1.09 0.91
CA ALA A 165 4.94 -1.04 0.24
C ALA A 165 4.22 0.29 0.50
N ALA A 166 4.35 0.83 1.73
CA ALA A 166 3.80 2.14 2.09
C ALA A 166 4.37 3.25 1.20
N ARG A 167 5.70 3.28 1.00
CA ARG A 167 6.34 4.29 0.15
C ARG A 167 5.90 4.21 -1.31
N ILE A 168 5.77 3.00 -1.88
CA ILE A 168 5.28 2.83 -3.26
C ILE A 168 3.83 3.31 -3.41
N ALA A 169 2.98 3.06 -2.41
CA ALA A 169 1.62 3.55 -2.41
C ALA A 169 1.55 5.09 -2.28
N LEU A 170 2.46 5.71 -1.51
CA LEU A 170 2.60 7.18 -1.47
C LEU A 170 3.15 7.78 -2.76
N GLU A 171 4.16 7.16 -3.40
CA GLU A 171 4.65 7.56 -4.72
C GLU A 171 3.48 7.66 -5.72
N VAL A 172 2.54 6.71 -5.66
CA VAL A 172 1.31 6.73 -6.49
C VAL A 172 0.30 7.79 -6.04
N ALA A 173 0.13 8.04 -4.74
CA ALA A 173 -0.78 9.07 -4.23
C ALA A 173 -0.30 10.49 -4.59
N LEU A 174 0.97 10.79 -4.33
CA LEU A 174 1.58 12.10 -4.54
C LEU A 174 1.83 12.40 -6.02
N ALA A 175 2.09 11.39 -6.87
CA ALA A 175 2.12 11.58 -8.32
C ALA A 175 0.76 11.97 -8.92
N VAL A 176 -0.34 11.74 -8.19
CA VAL A 176 -1.71 12.09 -8.62
C VAL A 176 -2.20 13.37 -7.97
N ASN A 177 -1.94 13.55 -6.67
CA ASN A 177 -2.18 14.82 -5.96
C ASN A 177 -0.95 15.19 -5.13
N PRO A 178 -0.02 16.01 -5.66
CA PRO A 178 1.17 16.45 -4.94
C PRO A 178 0.85 17.26 -3.68
N ALA A 179 -0.33 17.88 -3.60
CA ALA A 179 -0.77 18.73 -2.49
C ALA A 179 -1.57 17.96 -1.42
N HIS A 180 -1.54 16.62 -1.41
CA HIS A 180 -2.28 15.82 -0.44
C HIS A 180 -1.60 15.83 0.94
N GLU A 181 -2.08 16.71 1.83
CA GLU A 181 -1.56 16.96 3.18
C GLU A 181 -1.21 15.69 3.96
N LEU A 182 -2.13 14.73 4.05
CA LEU A 182 -1.93 13.50 4.83
C LEU A 182 -0.93 12.53 4.15
N ALA A 183 -0.81 12.58 2.82
CA ALA A 183 0.21 11.80 2.10
C ALA A 183 1.62 12.37 2.31
N GLN A 184 1.76 13.71 2.28
CA GLN A 184 3.03 14.38 2.62
C GLN A 184 3.44 14.12 4.08
N LEU A 185 2.49 14.16 5.01
CA LEU A 185 2.72 13.85 6.42
C LEU A 185 3.22 12.40 6.60
N LEU A 186 2.57 11.43 5.95
CA LEU A 186 2.99 10.02 6.04
C LEU A 186 4.34 9.77 5.36
N GLU A 187 4.66 10.49 4.28
CA GLU A 187 5.98 10.47 3.65
C GLU A 187 7.07 11.00 4.59
N ALA A 188 6.81 12.11 5.29
CA ALA A 188 7.71 12.65 6.30
C ALA A 188 7.91 11.68 7.49
N CYS A 189 6.85 11.02 7.95
CA CYS A 189 6.95 9.98 8.99
C CYS A 189 7.79 8.77 8.55
N LEU A 190 7.65 8.32 7.29
CA LEU A 190 8.49 7.27 6.71
C LEU A 190 9.96 7.70 6.59
N PHE A 191 10.22 8.94 6.16
CA PHE A 191 11.57 9.47 6.01
C PHE A 191 12.31 9.61 7.35
N THR A 192 11.58 10.03 8.39
CA THR A 192 12.11 10.19 9.76
C THR A 192 12.15 8.89 10.56
N GLY A 193 11.60 7.78 10.03
CA GLY A 193 11.64 6.47 10.68
C GLY A 193 10.74 6.35 11.92
N VAL A 194 9.69 7.17 12.02
CA VAL A 194 8.70 7.08 13.10
C VAL A 194 8.06 5.69 13.08
N ARG A 195 7.99 5.04 14.25
CA ARG A 195 7.39 3.69 14.34
C ARG A 195 5.85 3.78 14.26
N PRO A 196 5.18 2.81 13.62
CA PRO A 196 3.72 2.83 13.45
C PRO A 196 2.94 2.86 14.77
N ASP A 197 3.55 2.37 15.85
CA ASP A 197 3.04 2.45 17.23
C ASP A 197 2.62 3.90 17.63
N ALA A 198 3.23 4.93 17.04
CA ALA A 198 2.89 6.34 17.30
C ALA A 198 1.59 6.82 16.61
N LEU A 199 1.12 6.16 15.54
CA LEU A 199 -0.13 6.58 14.85
C LEU A 199 -1.36 6.40 15.74
N GLY A 200 -1.38 5.40 16.62
CA GLY A 200 -2.48 5.18 17.56
C GLY A 200 -2.70 6.34 18.53
N VAL A 201 -1.68 7.20 18.74
CA VAL A 201 -1.78 8.40 19.58
C VAL A 201 -2.34 9.60 18.80
N LEU A 202 -2.16 9.64 17.47
CA LEU A 202 -2.60 10.73 16.61
C LEU A 202 -4.03 10.57 16.07
N ILE A 203 -4.57 9.35 16.07
CA ILE A 203 -5.92 9.02 15.55
C ILE A 203 -6.83 8.63 16.74
N GLN A 204 -6.85 9.47 17.77
CA GLN A 204 -7.87 9.40 18.83
C GLN A 204 -9.06 10.29 18.43
N PRO A 205 -10.31 9.85 18.67
CA PRO A 205 -11.53 10.58 18.26
C PRO A 205 -11.85 11.81 19.12
#